data_AF-A0A0G2E1S6-F1
#
_entry.id   AF-A0A0G2E1S6-F1
#
_cell.length_a   1.000
_cell.length_b   1.000
_cell.length_c   1.000
_cell.angle_alpha   90.00
_cell.angle_beta   90.00
_cell.angle_gamma   90.00
#
_symmetry.space_group_name_H-M   'P 1'
#
loop_
_entity.id
_entity.type
_entity.pdbx_description
1 polymer ?
#
loop_
_entity_poly.entity_id
_entity_poly.type
_entity_poly.pdbx_seq_one_letter_code
_entity_poly.pdbx_strand_id
1 'polypeptide(L)'
;MSGSIDNSLFTIHPRQTHNYATGPLANDPEGGPNQWKKHSRMRIDGLNIDHLNRGVEGPFGWIHEGNVDIVADIMFPADDEEGIAKVMSDFYDRMEATVSAHGNRFGGDFHGTVSRNHASGMDTAETGSEDDKRFLVMDMRVQFNDVRAAVPLFTSDISYVNNALIRPIVAYINSKRTFIPVNCRVVKRASEFDGSWTIYDSGLMDDLSRELYEAFARDINDDRQTRARRFKKVGIWTLQLAAQALFLGLAGNIA
;
A
#
# COMPACT_ATOMS: atom_id res chain seq x y z
N MET A 1 -19.44 4.18 -14.91
CA MET A 1 -18.91 3.59 -16.16
C MET A 1 -18.44 2.19 -15.86
N SER A 2 -18.67 1.24 -16.76
CA SER A 2 -18.16 -0.13 -16.63
C SER A 2 -17.77 -0.65 -18.02
N GLY A 3 -16.85 -1.59 -18.04
CA GLY A 3 -16.37 -2.21 -19.28
C GLY A 3 -15.47 -3.39 -18.98
N SER A 4 -14.78 -3.86 -20.01
CA SER A 4 -13.77 -4.92 -19.90
C SER A 4 -12.53 -4.53 -20.70
N ILE A 5 -11.36 -4.86 -20.16
CA ILE A 5 -10.07 -4.76 -20.85
C ILE A 5 -9.36 -6.11 -20.68
N ASP A 6 -8.95 -6.73 -21.78
CA ASP A 6 -8.24 -8.02 -21.77
C ASP A 6 -8.91 -9.11 -20.89
N ASN A 7 -10.24 -9.23 -21.02
CA ASN A 7 -11.11 -10.11 -20.23
C ASN A 7 -11.19 -9.80 -18.72
N SER A 8 -10.56 -8.73 -18.26
CA SER A 8 -10.67 -8.19 -16.91
C SER A 8 -11.78 -7.14 -16.85
N LEU A 9 -12.69 -7.28 -15.88
CA LEU A 9 -13.81 -6.33 -15.71
C LEU A 9 -13.32 -5.09 -14.99
N PHE A 10 -13.75 -3.91 -15.42
CA PHE A 10 -13.51 -2.68 -14.69
C PHE A 10 -14.78 -1.88 -14.46
N THR A 11 -14.82 -1.17 -13.34
CA THR A 11 -15.89 -0.22 -13.00
C THR A 11 -15.31 1.06 -12.44
N ILE A 12 -15.93 2.18 -12.79
CA ILE A 12 -15.62 3.50 -12.27
C ILE A 12 -16.93 4.13 -11.83
N HIS A 13 -17.03 4.45 -10.54
CA HIS A 13 -18.22 5.04 -9.94
C HIS A 13 -17.83 5.99 -8.80
N PRO A 14 -18.64 7.01 -8.48
CA PRO A 14 -18.45 7.76 -7.24
C PRO A 14 -18.45 6.81 -6.05
N ARG A 15 -17.56 7.02 -5.09
CA ARG A 15 -17.51 6.17 -3.89
C ARG A 15 -18.83 6.31 -3.13
N GLN A 16 -19.63 5.24 -3.10
CA GLN A 16 -20.84 5.20 -2.28
C GLN A 16 -20.45 4.94 -0.83
N THR A 17 -20.62 5.94 0.03
CA THR A 17 -20.57 5.74 1.48
C THR A 17 -21.91 5.13 1.90
N HIS A 18 -21.92 3.82 2.20
CA HIS A 18 -23.13 3.19 2.72
C HIS A 18 -23.35 3.68 4.16
N ASN A 19 -24.30 4.59 4.35
CA ASN A 19 -24.74 5.05 5.67
C ASN A 19 -25.50 3.92 6.38
N TYR A 20 -24.79 2.93 6.93
CA TYR A 20 -25.32 2.02 7.94
C TYR A 20 -24.42 2.07 9.18
N ALA A 21 -24.91 2.81 10.17
CA ALA A 21 -24.60 2.67 11.60
C ALA A 21 -23.14 2.79 12.05
N THR A 22 -22.52 3.96 11.84
CA THR A 22 -21.59 4.58 12.82
C THR A 22 -21.40 6.06 12.45
N GLY A 23 -22.14 6.96 13.10
CA GLY A 23 -21.80 8.38 13.27
C GLY A 23 -21.69 9.27 12.00
N PRO A 24 -21.92 10.59 12.11
CA PRO A 24 -21.81 11.50 10.99
C PRO A 24 -20.33 11.76 10.65
N LEU A 25 -19.69 10.88 9.88
CA LEU A 25 -18.40 11.19 9.23
C LEU A 25 -18.57 11.89 7.87
N ALA A 26 -19.81 12.18 7.48
CA ALA A 26 -20.15 13.04 6.34
C ALA A 26 -20.58 14.46 6.76
N ASN A 27 -20.74 14.71 8.06
CA ASN A 27 -21.02 16.03 8.63
C ASN A 27 -20.20 16.15 9.91
N ASP A 28 -18.90 16.37 9.76
CA ASP A 28 -18.12 17.00 10.82
C ASP A 28 -18.48 18.50 10.80
N PRO A 29 -19.20 19.04 11.80
CA PRO A 29 -19.57 20.45 11.83
C PRO A 29 -18.37 21.36 12.18
N GLU A 30 -17.22 20.80 12.55
CA GLU A 30 -16.00 21.54 12.94
C GLU A 30 -14.90 21.53 11.88
N GLY A 31 -15.06 20.78 10.78
CA GLY A 31 -14.15 20.82 9.64
C GLY A 31 -14.65 21.77 8.55
N GLY A 32 -14.00 22.92 8.36
CA GLY A 32 -14.27 23.89 7.28
C GLY A 32 -14.39 23.30 5.86
N PRO A 33 -14.76 24.12 4.85
CA PRO A 33 -15.42 23.73 3.61
C PRO A 33 -14.80 22.51 2.91
N ASN A 34 -15.69 21.74 2.27
CA ASN A 34 -15.49 20.43 1.65
C ASN A 34 -14.09 20.18 1.05
N GLN A 35 -13.15 19.69 1.87
CA GLN A 35 -11.72 19.46 1.53
C GLN A 35 -11.51 18.62 0.25
N TRP A 36 -12.49 17.77 -0.07
CA TRP A 36 -12.44 16.88 -1.24
C TRP A 36 -13.59 17.18 -2.18
N LYS A 37 -13.27 17.54 -3.42
CA LYS A 37 -14.27 17.81 -4.47
C LYS A 37 -15.04 16.56 -4.85
N LYS A 38 -14.34 15.43 -4.95
CA LYS A 38 -14.89 14.17 -5.46
C LYS A 38 -14.09 12.98 -4.96
N HIS A 39 -14.81 11.93 -4.57
CA HIS A 39 -14.26 10.60 -4.34
C HIS A 39 -14.74 9.67 -5.46
N SER A 40 -13.80 9.12 -6.22
CA SER A 40 -14.07 8.16 -7.30
C SER A 40 -13.49 6.81 -6.93
N ARG A 41 -14.29 5.76 -6.99
CA ARG A 41 -13.84 4.38 -6.84
C ARG A 41 -13.66 3.77 -8.23
N MET A 42 -12.46 3.30 -8.48
CA MET A 42 -12.12 2.46 -9.62
C MET A 42 -11.89 1.04 -9.12
N ARG A 43 -12.46 0.05 -9.81
CA ARG A 43 -12.21 -1.36 -9.54
C ARG A 43 -11.82 -2.06 -10.83
N ILE A 44 -10.82 -2.92 -10.77
CA ILE A 44 -10.44 -3.85 -11.83
C ILE A 44 -10.41 -5.24 -11.19
N ASP A 45 -11.09 -6.21 -11.80
CA ASP A 45 -11.13 -7.59 -11.35
C ASP A 45 -10.43 -8.51 -12.34
N GLY A 46 -9.53 -9.36 -11.84
CA GLY A 46 -8.84 -10.40 -12.62
C GLY A 46 -7.88 -9.85 -13.66
N LEU A 47 -7.16 -8.77 -13.36
CA LEU A 47 -6.13 -8.23 -14.26
C LEU A 47 -4.92 -9.15 -14.29
N ASN A 48 -4.55 -9.67 -15.46
CA ASN A 48 -3.30 -10.43 -15.57
C ASN A 48 -2.12 -9.53 -15.18
N ILE A 49 -1.24 -10.03 -14.30
CA ILE A 49 -0.08 -9.28 -13.80
C ILE A 49 0.85 -8.78 -14.91
N ASP A 50 0.90 -9.47 -16.06
CA ASP A 50 1.71 -9.08 -17.21
C ASP A 50 1.40 -7.66 -17.73
N HIS A 51 0.17 -7.17 -17.51
CA HIS A 51 -0.18 -5.80 -17.84
C HIS A 51 0.53 -4.78 -16.97
N LEU A 52 0.85 -5.11 -15.72
CA LEU A 52 1.53 -4.24 -14.76
C LEU A 52 3.07 -4.35 -14.85
N ASN A 53 3.59 -5.38 -15.50
CA ASN A 53 5.03 -5.68 -15.55
C ASN A 53 5.81 -4.91 -16.62
N ARG A 54 5.13 -4.15 -17.48
CA ARG A 54 5.75 -3.51 -18.66
C ARG A 54 6.74 -2.42 -18.27
N GLY A 55 8.03 -2.76 -18.24
CA GLY A 55 9.12 -1.81 -18.05
C GLY A 55 9.19 -1.22 -16.64
N VAL A 56 8.52 -1.84 -15.66
CA VAL A 56 8.50 -1.38 -14.27
C VAL A 56 9.60 -2.06 -13.49
N GLU A 57 10.44 -1.26 -12.86
CA GLU A 57 11.41 -1.76 -11.90
C GLU A 57 10.71 -2.11 -10.57
N GLY A 58 11.29 -3.02 -9.78
CA GLY A 58 10.74 -3.38 -8.47
C GLY A 58 9.70 -4.51 -8.47
N PRO A 59 8.85 -4.62 -7.42
CA PRO A 59 8.13 -5.85 -7.11
C PRO A 59 7.14 -6.33 -8.16
N PHE A 60 6.53 -5.42 -8.92
CA PHE A 60 5.67 -5.80 -10.04
C PHE A 60 6.47 -6.58 -11.08
N GLY A 61 7.61 -6.03 -11.54
CA GLY A 61 8.49 -6.72 -12.49
C GLY A 61 9.08 -8.05 -12.02
N TRP A 62 9.02 -8.38 -10.72
CA TRP A 62 9.45 -9.68 -10.21
C TRP A 62 8.37 -10.76 -10.37
N ILE A 63 7.10 -10.35 -10.36
CA ILE A 63 5.94 -11.25 -10.42
C ILE A 63 5.60 -11.50 -11.88
N HIS A 64 5.78 -12.72 -12.38
CA HIS A 64 5.63 -13.04 -13.80
C HIS A 64 4.41 -13.94 -14.09
N GLU A 65 3.66 -14.32 -13.07
CA GLU A 65 2.44 -15.13 -13.21
C GLU A 65 1.44 -14.72 -12.13
N GLY A 66 0.15 -14.83 -12.45
CA GLY A 66 -0.97 -14.59 -11.55
C GLY A 66 -1.88 -13.45 -12.00
N ASN A 67 -2.95 -13.23 -11.23
CA ASN A 67 -3.92 -12.17 -11.51
C ASN A 67 -4.02 -11.21 -10.33
N VAL A 68 -4.48 -10.00 -10.59
CA VAL A 68 -4.60 -8.94 -9.60
C VAL A 68 -6.00 -8.36 -9.62
N ASP A 69 -6.61 -8.24 -8.45
CA ASP A 69 -7.79 -7.43 -8.25
C ASP A 69 -7.38 -6.10 -7.61
N ILE A 70 -7.81 -4.98 -8.19
CA ILE A 70 -7.45 -3.63 -7.75
C ILE A 70 -8.71 -2.88 -7.40
N VAL A 71 -8.73 -2.28 -6.21
CA VAL A 71 -9.73 -1.28 -5.82
C VAL A 71 -8.98 -0.01 -5.44
N ALA A 72 -9.17 1.06 -6.22
CA ALA A 72 -8.56 2.36 -6.00
C ALA A 72 -9.63 3.40 -5.65
N ASP A 73 -9.52 4.01 -4.47
CA ASP A 73 -10.29 5.18 -4.06
C ASP A 73 -9.46 6.43 -4.34
N ILE A 74 -9.85 7.16 -5.39
CA ILE A 74 -9.19 8.38 -5.86
C ILE A 74 -9.91 9.59 -5.25
N MET A 75 -9.16 10.44 -4.57
CA MET A 75 -9.64 11.64 -3.91
C MET A 75 -9.05 12.87 -4.62
N PHE A 76 -9.95 13.66 -5.20
CA PHE A 76 -9.60 14.89 -5.89
C PHE A 76 -9.72 16.07 -4.93
N PRO A 77 -8.69 16.92 -4.82
CA PRO A 77 -8.72 18.08 -3.95
C PRO A 77 -9.78 19.07 -4.43
N ALA A 78 -10.25 19.93 -3.53
CA ALA A 78 -11.12 21.03 -3.88
C ALA A 78 -10.38 22.07 -4.76
N ASP A 79 -11.11 22.77 -5.62
CA ASP A 79 -10.52 23.76 -6.55
C ASP A 79 -10.25 25.10 -5.85
N ASP A 80 -10.74 25.30 -4.62
CA ASP A 80 -10.54 26.51 -3.84
C ASP A 80 -9.21 26.49 -3.08
N GLU A 81 -8.57 27.67 -2.99
CA GLU A 81 -7.28 27.84 -2.31
C GLU A 81 -7.33 27.39 -0.83
N GLU A 82 -8.48 27.55 -0.17
CA GLU A 82 -8.71 27.17 1.23
C GLU A 82 -8.74 25.63 1.39
N GLY A 83 -9.45 24.93 0.51
CA GLY A 83 -9.45 23.47 0.44
C GLY A 83 -8.06 22.88 0.15
N ILE A 84 -7.31 23.50 -0.77
CA ILE A 84 -5.93 23.08 -1.10
C ILE A 84 -4.99 23.25 0.10
N ALA A 85 -5.03 24.42 0.77
CA ALA A 85 -4.20 24.69 1.94
C ALA A 85 -4.48 23.73 3.10
N LYS A 86 -5.75 23.33 3.29
CA LYS A 86 -6.15 22.35 4.31
C LYS A 86 -5.70 20.93 3.97
N VAL A 87 -5.74 20.51 2.70
CA VAL A 87 -5.17 19.20 2.28
C VAL A 87 -3.67 19.16 2.56
N MET A 88 -2.96 20.25 2.28
CA MET A 88 -1.54 20.39 2.56
C MET A 88 -1.24 20.26 4.05
N SER A 89 -1.94 21.00 4.92
CA SER A 89 -1.73 20.93 6.38
C SER A 89 -1.98 19.53 6.92
N ASP A 90 -3.11 18.92 6.57
CA ASP A 90 -3.46 17.55 6.99
C ASP A 90 -2.43 16.52 6.48
N PHE A 91 -1.83 16.77 5.32
CA PHE A 91 -0.79 15.92 4.75
C PHE A 91 0.52 16.05 5.52
N TYR A 92 0.97 17.27 5.81
CA TYR A 92 2.15 17.50 6.62
C TYR A 92 2.01 16.88 8.01
N ASP A 93 0.87 17.09 8.67
CA ASP A 93 0.58 16.53 9.99
C ASP A 93 0.58 14.99 9.96
N ARG A 94 0.00 14.36 8.93
CA ARG A 94 0.01 12.89 8.77
C ARG A 94 1.36 12.32 8.38
N MET A 95 2.14 13.04 7.58
CA MET A 95 3.50 12.63 7.23
C MET A 95 4.39 12.66 8.46
N GLU A 96 4.33 13.72 9.26
CA GLU A 96 5.05 13.83 10.53
C GLU A 96 4.66 12.71 11.50
N ALA A 97 3.35 12.42 11.62
CA ALA A 97 2.86 11.33 12.45
C ALA A 97 3.35 9.95 11.98
N THR A 98 3.42 9.72 10.66
CA THR A 98 3.87 8.45 10.08
C THR A 98 5.38 8.27 10.24
N VAL A 99 6.17 9.33 10.05
CA VAL A 99 7.64 9.33 10.26
C VAL A 99 7.97 9.13 11.74
N SER A 100 7.23 9.76 12.65
CA SER A 100 7.39 9.58 14.10
C SER A 100 7.03 8.17 14.58
N ALA A 101 6.07 7.51 13.91
CA ALA A 101 5.71 6.12 14.19
C ALA A 101 6.66 5.09 13.54
N HIS A 102 7.27 5.41 12.38
CA HIS A 102 8.18 4.52 11.63
C HIS A 102 9.65 4.65 12.06
N GLY A 103 10.06 5.74 12.72
CA GLY A 103 11.45 6.03 13.06
C GLY A 103 12.14 5.08 14.05
N ASN A 104 11.46 4.06 14.59
CA ASN A 104 11.99 3.26 15.71
C ASN A 104 12.14 1.76 15.46
N ARG A 105 12.13 1.25 14.21
CA ARG A 105 12.24 -0.21 13.98
C ARG A 105 13.22 -0.75 12.93
N PHE A 106 13.82 0.07 12.07
CA PHE A 106 14.94 -0.36 11.24
C PHE A 106 15.93 0.80 11.09
N GLY A 107 17.09 0.68 11.73
CA GLY A 107 18.15 1.67 11.63
C GLY A 107 18.81 1.63 10.24
N GLY A 108 19.15 2.83 9.74
CA GLY A 108 20.01 3.03 8.59
C GLY A 108 19.40 3.89 7.47
N ASP A 109 19.45 5.21 7.63
CA ASP A 109 19.76 6.20 6.58
C ASP A 109 19.14 6.03 5.18
N PHE A 110 17.82 5.82 5.05
CA PHE A 110 17.26 5.68 3.70
C PHE A 110 15.77 6.04 3.57
N HIS A 111 15.42 7.33 3.71
CA HIS A 111 14.34 7.96 2.94
C HIS A 111 14.41 9.50 3.09
N GLY A 112 15.40 10.11 2.42
CA GLY A 112 15.62 11.56 2.47
C GLY A 112 15.61 12.23 1.09
N THR A 113 15.21 11.54 0.03
CA THR A 113 15.43 12.00 -1.35
C THR A 113 14.22 12.62 -2.03
N VAL A 114 13.02 12.54 -1.44
CA VAL A 114 11.86 13.34 -1.93
C VAL A 114 11.65 14.63 -1.11
N SER A 115 12.34 14.79 0.04
CA SER A 115 12.12 15.93 0.94
C SER A 115 13.33 16.84 1.18
N ARG A 116 14.50 16.58 0.59
CA ARG A 116 15.71 17.41 0.83
C ARG A 116 15.99 18.47 -0.24
N ASN A 117 15.35 18.44 -1.40
CA ASN A 117 15.55 19.49 -2.40
C ASN A 117 14.71 20.77 -2.17
N HIS A 118 13.82 20.81 -1.17
CA HIS A 118 13.09 22.03 -0.79
C HIS A 118 13.44 22.58 0.60
N ALA A 119 14.34 21.94 1.36
CA ALA A 119 14.74 22.38 2.70
C ALA A 119 16.03 23.24 2.71
N SER A 120 16.39 23.85 1.58
CA SER A 120 17.54 24.75 1.45
C SER A 120 17.26 25.84 0.43
N GLY A 121 16.17 26.58 0.64
CA GLY A 121 15.76 27.66 -0.25
C GLY A 121 14.65 28.50 0.36
N MET A 122 14.96 29.19 1.47
CA MET A 122 14.06 30.19 2.07
C MET A 122 13.98 31.49 1.24
N ASP A 123 14.62 31.57 0.07
CA ASP A 123 14.68 32.79 -0.73
C ASP A 123 14.55 32.49 -2.22
N THR A 124 13.40 32.01 -2.67
CA THR A 124 12.80 32.47 -3.94
C THR A 124 11.35 32.01 -3.99
N ALA A 125 10.41 32.95 -3.92
CA ALA A 125 9.04 32.73 -4.35
C ALA A 125 9.05 32.54 -5.88
N GLU A 126 9.51 31.38 -6.34
CA GLU A 126 9.24 30.97 -7.71
C GLU A 126 7.77 30.65 -7.84
N THR A 127 7.23 31.12 -8.95
CA THR A 127 5.83 31.12 -9.37
C THR A 127 5.40 29.70 -9.70
N GLY A 128 5.40 28.81 -8.71
CA GLY A 128 4.77 27.50 -8.82
C GLY A 128 3.31 27.72 -9.19
N SER A 129 2.88 27.14 -10.31
CA SER A 129 1.50 27.25 -10.78
C SER A 129 0.53 26.81 -9.67
N GLU A 130 -0.68 27.36 -9.62
CA GLU A 130 -1.72 26.89 -8.66
C GLU A 130 -1.91 25.36 -8.72
N ASP A 131 -1.62 24.77 -9.89
CA ASP A 131 -1.68 23.34 -10.16
C ASP A 131 -0.65 22.51 -9.36
N ASP A 132 0.52 23.06 -9.03
CA ASP A 132 1.54 22.39 -8.21
C ASP A 132 1.14 22.22 -6.75
N LYS A 133 0.17 23.02 -6.28
CA LYS A 133 -0.37 22.92 -4.92
C LYS A 133 -1.45 21.85 -4.80
N ARG A 134 -1.95 21.29 -5.91
CA ARG A 134 -3.04 20.31 -5.87
C ARG A 134 -2.46 18.91 -5.73
N PHE A 135 -2.83 18.22 -4.65
CA PHE A 135 -2.49 16.81 -4.46
C PHE A 135 -3.67 15.90 -4.73
N LEU A 136 -3.43 14.85 -5.49
CA LEU A 136 -4.34 13.74 -5.70
C LEU A 136 -3.91 12.59 -4.76
N VAL A 137 -4.87 12.05 -4.02
CA VAL A 137 -4.63 10.92 -3.11
C VAL A 137 -5.35 9.68 -3.63
N MET A 138 -4.62 8.57 -3.70
CA MET A 138 -5.15 7.28 -4.12
C MET A 138 -4.93 6.24 -3.03
N ASP A 139 -6.02 5.80 -2.42
CA ASP A 139 -6.00 4.65 -1.53
C ASP A 139 -6.26 3.39 -2.37
N MET A 140 -5.24 2.56 -2.55
CA MET A 140 -5.29 1.36 -3.40
C MET A 140 -5.24 0.10 -2.54
N ARG A 141 -6.16 -0.83 -2.84
CA ARG A 141 -6.16 -2.19 -2.32
C ARG A 141 -5.92 -3.12 -3.49
N VAL A 142 -4.82 -3.83 -3.43
CA VAL A 142 -4.33 -4.70 -4.49
C VAL A 142 -4.30 -6.11 -3.93
N GLN A 143 -5.08 -7.00 -4.51
CA GLN A 143 -5.09 -8.40 -4.14
C GLN A 143 -4.40 -9.21 -5.23
N PHE A 144 -3.24 -9.76 -4.89
CA PHE A 144 -2.48 -10.64 -5.77
C PHE A 144 -2.98 -12.07 -5.61
N ASN A 145 -3.49 -12.69 -6.67
CA ASN A 145 -4.07 -14.03 -6.67
C ASN A 145 -3.15 -15.02 -7.40
N ASP A 146 -2.81 -16.11 -6.72
CA ASP A 146 -1.95 -17.20 -7.23
C ASP A 146 -0.68 -16.72 -7.97
N VAL A 147 0.02 -15.77 -7.34
CA VAL A 147 1.17 -15.12 -7.96
C VAL A 147 2.48 -15.90 -7.85
N ARG A 148 3.30 -15.86 -8.90
CA ARG A 148 4.67 -16.37 -8.90
C ARG A 148 5.66 -15.26 -9.17
N ALA A 149 6.73 -15.23 -8.37
CA ALA A 149 7.80 -14.26 -8.50
C ALA A 149 9.16 -14.93 -8.74
N ALA A 150 10.02 -14.25 -9.49
CA ALA A 150 11.41 -14.61 -9.71
C ALA A 150 12.31 -13.48 -9.22
N VAL A 151 13.53 -13.84 -8.78
CA VAL A 151 14.54 -12.83 -8.44
C VAL A 151 14.98 -12.16 -9.75
N PRO A 152 14.92 -10.82 -9.86
CA PRO A 152 15.35 -10.12 -11.06
C PRO A 152 16.84 -10.36 -11.30
N LEU A 153 17.25 -10.39 -12.58
CA LEU A 153 18.66 -10.33 -12.94
C LEU A 153 19.15 -8.92 -12.65
N PHE A 154 20.05 -8.79 -11.68
CA PHE A 154 20.49 -7.51 -11.16
C PHE A 154 21.18 -6.65 -12.22
N THR A 155 20.61 -5.47 -12.49
CA THR A 155 21.36 -4.29 -12.93
C THR A 155 21.50 -3.34 -11.74
N SER A 156 22.60 -2.59 -11.67
CA SER A 156 23.00 -1.73 -10.55
C SER A 156 22.09 -0.53 -10.29
N ASP A 157 20.96 -0.43 -11.00
CA ASP A 157 20.30 0.85 -11.26
C ASP A 157 19.01 1.05 -10.44
N ILE A 158 18.60 0.05 -9.65
CA ILE A 158 17.33 0.11 -8.91
C ILE A 158 17.49 0.96 -7.65
N SER A 159 17.02 2.22 -7.71
CA SER A 159 17.29 3.23 -6.69
C SER A 159 16.57 3.03 -5.34
N TYR A 160 15.46 2.29 -5.27
CA TYR A 160 14.64 2.15 -4.04
C TYR A 160 14.55 0.73 -3.49
N VAL A 161 15.18 -0.24 -4.15
CA VAL A 161 15.13 -1.65 -3.76
C VAL A 161 16.42 -2.03 -3.03
N ASN A 162 16.30 -2.35 -1.74
CA ASN A 162 17.42 -2.93 -1.00
C ASN A 162 17.61 -4.39 -1.44
N ASN A 163 18.79 -4.70 -1.98
CA ASN A 163 19.15 -6.05 -2.44
C ASN A 163 18.91 -7.13 -1.37
N ALA A 164 19.08 -6.78 -0.09
CA ALA A 164 18.88 -7.72 1.02
C ALA A 164 17.44 -8.26 1.13
N LEU A 165 16.41 -7.48 0.77
CA LEU A 165 15.01 -7.86 0.92
C LEU A 165 14.40 -8.51 -0.31
N ILE A 166 15.06 -8.45 -1.47
CA ILE A 166 14.54 -9.03 -2.72
C ILE A 166 14.26 -10.53 -2.56
N ARG A 167 15.25 -11.31 -2.10
CA ARG A 167 15.08 -12.76 -1.96
C ARG A 167 14.03 -13.13 -0.91
N PRO A 168 14.01 -12.50 0.29
CA PRO A 168 12.91 -12.67 1.23
C PRO A 168 11.53 -12.34 0.66
N ILE A 169 11.38 -11.25 -0.11
CA ILE A 169 10.12 -10.86 -0.73
C ILE A 169 9.68 -11.89 -1.77
N VAL A 170 10.56 -12.28 -2.69
CA VAL A 170 10.25 -13.31 -3.70
C VAL A 170 9.89 -14.64 -3.02
N ALA A 171 10.61 -15.03 -1.98
CA ALA A 171 10.30 -16.25 -1.22
C ALA A 171 8.94 -16.13 -0.50
N TYR A 172 8.60 -14.96 0.04
CA TYR A 172 7.30 -14.71 0.65
C TYR A 172 6.17 -14.81 -0.36
N ILE A 173 6.28 -14.14 -1.52
CA ILE A 173 5.29 -14.20 -2.59
C ILE A 173 5.02 -15.66 -2.98
N ASN A 174 6.08 -16.41 -3.29
CA ASN A 174 5.97 -17.81 -3.71
C ASN A 174 5.49 -18.76 -2.59
N SER A 175 5.59 -18.35 -1.31
CA SER A 175 5.12 -19.16 -0.18
C SER A 175 3.60 -19.08 0.02
N LYS A 176 2.95 -18.05 -0.52
CA LYS A 176 1.50 -17.84 -0.44
C LYS A 176 0.83 -18.57 -1.61
N ARG A 177 -0.21 -19.35 -1.32
CA ARG A 177 -0.90 -20.20 -2.31
C ARG A 177 -2.32 -19.75 -2.68
N THR A 178 -2.83 -18.70 -2.04
CA THR A 178 -4.21 -18.23 -2.27
C THR A 178 -4.19 -16.82 -2.82
N PHE A 179 -3.94 -15.85 -1.95
CA PHE A 179 -3.81 -14.46 -2.33
C PHE A 179 -2.95 -13.70 -1.32
N ILE A 180 -2.45 -12.55 -1.74
CA ILE A 180 -1.72 -11.59 -0.90
C ILE A 180 -2.44 -10.25 -0.99
N PRO A 181 -3.09 -9.79 0.10
CA PRO A 181 -3.73 -8.48 0.12
C PRO A 181 -2.69 -7.42 0.46
N VAL A 182 -2.58 -6.40 -0.38
CA VAL A 182 -1.72 -5.23 -0.16
C VAL A 182 -2.57 -3.98 -0.14
N ASN A 183 -2.35 -3.13 0.86
CA ASN A 183 -2.94 -1.81 0.91
C ASN A 183 -1.81 -0.79 0.78
N CYS A 184 -1.93 0.09 -0.20
CA CYS A 184 -0.99 1.19 -0.44
C CYS A 184 -1.76 2.50 -0.58
N ARG A 185 -1.11 3.60 -0.20
CA ARG A 185 -1.64 4.94 -0.38
C ARG A 185 -0.62 5.75 -1.15
N VAL A 186 -0.99 6.22 -2.33
CA VAL A 186 -0.13 7.06 -3.15
C VAL A 186 -0.66 8.50 -3.09
N VAL A 187 0.26 9.44 -2.85
CA VAL A 187 -0.03 10.88 -2.89
C VAL A 187 0.84 11.48 -3.98
N LYS A 188 0.22 12.16 -4.94
CA LYS A 188 0.91 12.68 -6.11
C LYS A 188 0.39 14.05 -6.49
N ARG A 189 1.25 14.92 -6.99
CA ARG A 189 0.81 16.25 -7.46
C ARG A 189 -0.06 16.09 -8.71
N ALA A 190 -1.10 16.91 -8.83
CA ALA A 190 -1.95 16.92 -10.01
C ALA A 190 -1.15 17.30 -11.26
N SER A 191 -0.21 18.25 -11.13
CA SER A 191 0.68 18.68 -12.22
C SER A 191 1.59 17.56 -12.74
N GLU A 192 1.90 16.53 -11.95
CA GLU A 192 2.69 15.38 -12.42
C GLU A 192 1.91 14.47 -13.38
N PHE A 193 0.60 14.64 -13.50
CA PHE A 193 -0.20 13.96 -14.51
C PHE A 193 -0.29 14.75 -15.83
N ASP A 194 0.17 16.01 -15.87
CA ASP A 194 0.05 16.84 -17.06
C ASP A 194 0.92 16.33 -18.21
N GLY A 195 0.29 16.05 -19.34
CA GLY A 195 0.94 15.46 -20.51
C GLY A 195 1.14 13.94 -20.42
N SER A 196 0.79 13.31 -19.30
CA SER A 196 0.78 11.85 -19.18
C SER A 196 -0.47 11.24 -19.82
N TRP A 197 -0.28 10.15 -20.55
CA TRP A 197 -1.33 9.35 -21.17
C TRP A 197 -1.57 8.03 -20.43
N THR A 198 -0.60 7.58 -19.63
CA THR A 198 -0.63 6.30 -18.92
C THR A 198 -0.22 6.45 -17.45
N ILE A 199 -0.28 5.35 -16.69
CA ILE A 199 0.21 5.30 -15.31
C ILE A 199 1.75 5.23 -15.23
N TYR A 200 2.41 4.92 -16.35
CA TYR A 200 3.86 4.73 -16.41
C TYR A 200 4.58 6.06 -16.62
N ASP A 201 4.13 6.87 -17.58
CA ASP A 201 4.68 8.18 -17.89
C ASP A 201 4.34 9.25 -16.85
N SER A 202 3.27 9.08 -16.07
CA SER A 202 3.05 9.91 -14.88
C SER A 202 4.01 9.56 -13.73
N GLY A 203 4.75 8.45 -13.80
CA GLY A 203 5.54 7.95 -12.65
C GLY A 203 4.70 7.43 -11.49
N LEU A 204 3.37 7.33 -11.67
CA LEU A 204 2.48 6.75 -10.67
C LEU A 204 2.85 5.29 -10.39
N MET A 205 3.23 4.54 -11.43
CA MET A 205 3.63 3.15 -11.29
C MET A 205 4.88 2.98 -10.44
N ASP A 206 5.82 3.93 -10.49
CA ASP A 206 7.04 3.91 -9.67
C ASP A 206 6.69 4.11 -8.19
N ASP A 207 5.84 5.09 -7.88
CA ASP A 207 5.35 5.34 -6.52
C ASP A 207 4.56 4.13 -5.99
N LEU A 208 3.71 3.53 -6.82
CA LEU A 208 2.98 2.30 -6.48
C LEU A 208 3.93 1.13 -6.19
N SER A 209 4.96 0.95 -7.03
CA SER A 209 5.94 -0.13 -6.87
C SER A 209 6.76 0.01 -5.59
N ARG A 210 7.07 1.25 -5.19
CA ARG A 210 7.75 1.58 -3.92
C ARG A 210 6.88 1.23 -2.73
N GLU A 211 5.62 1.68 -2.72
CA GLU A 211 4.67 1.36 -1.66
C GLU A 211 4.42 -0.15 -1.56
N LEU A 212 4.33 -0.85 -2.69
CA LEU A 212 4.20 -2.30 -2.73
C LEU A 212 5.42 -3.00 -2.12
N TYR A 213 6.63 -2.52 -2.42
CA TYR A 213 7.86 -3.05 -1.86
C TYR A 213 7.87 -2.93 -0.33
N GLU A 214 7.52 -1.76 0.19
CA GLU A 214 7.43 -1.53 1.64
C GLU A 214 6.33 -2.37 2.29
N ALA A 215 5.18 -2.52 1.63
CA ALA A 215 4.11 -3.39 2.09
C ALA A 215 4.56 -4.85 2.20
N PHE A 216 5.24 -5.39 1.19
CA PHE A 216 5.80 -6.75 1.25
C PHE A 216 6.87 -6.88 2.34
N ALA A 217 7.74 -5.88 2.51
CA ALA A 217 8.75 -5.89 3.57
C ALA A 217 8.11 -5.97 4.97
N ARG A 218 7.02 -5.22 5.20
CA ARG A 218 6.25 -5.29 6.46
C ARG A 218 5.57 -6.65 6.64
N ASP A 219 4.90 -7.14 5.60
CA ASP A 219 4.18 -8.42 5.59
C ASP A 219 5.06 -9.62 5.96
N ILE A 220 6.32 -9.64 5.49
CA ILE A 220 7.29 -10.71 5.81
C ILE A 220 7.55 -10.78 7.31
N ASN A 221 7.71 -9.62 7.96
CA ASN A 221 7.99 -9.54 9.38
C ASN A 221 6.76 -9.98 10.20
N ASP A 222 5.57 -9.55 9.78
CA ASP A 222 4.32 -9.90 10.43
C ASP A 222 3.96 -11.38 10.26
N ASP A 223 4.19 -11.97 9.09
CA ASP A 223 3.95 -13.40 8.85
C ASP A 223 4.85 -14.30 9.71
N ARG A 224 6.11 -13.91 9.93
CA ARG A 224 7.00 -14.62 10.88
C ARG A 224 6.50 -14.52 12.32
N GLN A 225 6.12 -13.30 12.74
CA GLN A 225 5.65 -13.03 14.09
C GLN A 225 4.33 -13.76 14.40
N THR A 226 3.39 -13.74 13.45
CA THR A 226 2.08 -14.39 13.58
C THR A 226 2.22 -15.91 13.61
N ARG A 227 3.07 -16.51 12.76
CA ARG A 227 3.38 -17.94 12.82
C ARG A 227 4.01 -18.32 14.16
N ALA A 228 5.00 -17.59 14.65
CA ALA A 228 5.62 -17.85 15.94
C ALA A 228 4.61 -17.80 17.11
N ARG A 229 3.70 -16.82 17.10
CA ARG A 229 2.61 -16.73 18.10
C ARG A 229 1.65 -17.91 18.01
N ARG A 230 1.29 -18.35 16.80
CA ARG A 230 0.43 -19.52 16.59
C ARG A 230 1.10 -20.78 17.12
N PHE A 231 2.38 -21.01 16.81
CA PHE A 231 3.13 -22.16 17.34
C PHE A 231 3.21 -22.15 18.86
N LYS A 232 3.43 -21.00 19.50
CA LYS A 232 3.40 -20.90 20.98
C LYS A 232 2.03 -21.24 21.56
N LYS A 233 0.95 -20.70 20.98
CA LYS A 233 -0.42 -21.00 21.43
C LYS A 233 -0.75 -22.48 21.28
N VAL A 234 -0.49 -23.05 20.09
CA VAL A 234 -0.74 -24.47 19.83
C VAL A 234 0.14 -25.35 20.71
N GLY A 235 1.42 -25.01 20.88
CA GLY A 235 2.35 -25.74 21.74
C GLY A 235 1.89 -25.81 23.20
N ILE A 236 1.40 -24.70 23.75
CA ILE A 236 0.82 -24.65 25.10
C ILE A 236 -0.42 -25.56 25.18
N TRP A 237 -1.32 -25.47 24.20
CA TRP A 237 -2.51 -26.34 24.14
C TRP A 237 -2.15 -27.83 24.04
N THR A 238 -1.16 -28.19 23.22
CA THR A 238 -0.72 -29.59 23.08
C THR A 238 -0.05 -30.11 24.35
N LEU A 239 0.73 -29.27 25.05
CA LEU A 239 1.39 -29.64 26.29
C LEU A 239 0.37 -29.84 27.43
N GLN A 240 -0.66 -28.98 27.51
CA GLN A 240 -1.76 -29.15 28.45
C GLN A 240 -2.53 -30.45 28.22
N LEU A 241 -2.84 -30.77 26.95
CA LEU A 241 -3.54 -32.01 26.60
C LEU A 241 -2.68 -33.26 26.92
N ALA A 242 -1.37 -33.22 26.63
CA ALA A 242 -0.44 -34.29 26.97
C ALA A 242 -0.30 -34.49 28.49
N ALA A 243 -0.24 -33.40 29.27
CA ALA A 243 -0.20 -33.47 30.72
C ALA A 243 -1.47 -34.11 31.29
N GLN A 244 -2.66 -33.71 30.80
CA GLN A 244 -3.92 -34.32 31.19
C GLN A 244 -3.98 -35.82 30.84
N ALA A 245 -3.49 -36.20 29.65
CA ALA A 245 -3.41 -37.60 29.24
C ALA A 245 -2.46 -38.42 30.14
N LEU A 246 -1.32 -37.86 30.55
CA LEU A 246 -0.41 -38.50 31.51
C LEU A 246 -1.04 -38.69 32.89
N PHE A 247 -1.74 -37.67 33.42
CA PHE A 247 -2.43 -37.80 34.70
C PHE A 247 -3.54 -38.86 34.66
N LEU A 248 -4.33 -38.90 33.58
CA LEU A 248 -5.34 -39.95 33.39
C LEU A 248 -4.72 -41.34 33.25
N GLY A 249 -3.61 -41.46 32.52
CA GLY A 249 -2.88 -42.72 32.36
C GLY A 249 -2.26 -43.25 33.66
N LEU A 250 -1.75 -42.35 34.52
CA LEU A 250 -1.25 -42.72 35.85
C LEU A 250 -2.37 -43.04 36.83
N ALA A 251 -3.49 -42.31 36.78
CA ALA A 251 -4.66 -42.58 37.62
C ALA A 251 -5.36 -43.92 37.27
N GLY A 252 -5.34 -44.33 36.00
CA GLY A 252 -5.87 -45.63 35.56
C GLY A 252 -5.02 -46.85 35.96
N ASN A 253 -3.80 -46.64 36.48
CA ASN A 253 -2.89 -47.72 36.91
C ASN A 253 -2.86 -47.91 38.44
N ILE A 254 -3.72 -47.20 39.19
CA ILE A 254 -3.81 -47.22 40.67
C ILE A 254 -5.17 -47.80 41.14
N ALA A 255 -6.00 -48.32 40.23
CA ALA A 255 -7.26 -49.01 40.54
C ALA A 255 -7.14 -50.52 40.32
#